data_AF-A0A453NHB3-F1
#
_entry.id   AF-A0A453NHB3-F1
#
_cell.length_a   1.000
_cell.length_b   1.000
_cell.length_c   1.000
_cell.angle_alpha   90.00
_cell.angle_beta   90.00
_cell.angle_gamma   90.00
#
_symmetry.space_group_name_H-M   'P 1'
#
loop_
_entity.id
_entity.type
_entity.pdbx_description
1 polymer ?
#
loop_
_entity_poly.entity_id
_entity_poly.type
_entity_poly.pdbx_seq_one_letter_code
_entity_poly.pdbx_strand_id
1 'polypeptide(L)'
;MCSVCGTSENLWICVICGNVGCGRYKGGHAIEHWKETEHCYSLELETQKVWDYAGDNYVHRLIQSKTDGKLVEYNCYGGHEADGICSICSGDAGMDEALLNSKVEAIVEEYNDLLTSQLDKQRNYYESLLSEVKEENEKEISAATSKSVSMMKLQKLQAKLDKCLEEKSFLDDINTNLVKNQEMWKERVRKVQEREQAALKLKDEKIEKLEAELRDLIAHIECQNAVAAVPGSISSDIQGGTILPGPSTPSPSSSPVRPTKDRKRN
;
A
#
# COMPACT_ATOMS: atom_id res chain seq x y z
N MET A 1 55.40 31.75 -56.77
CA MET A 1 56.41 32.67 -56.22
C MET A 1 56.45 32.47 -54.70
N CYS A 2 57.61 32.57 -54.05
CA CYS A 2 57.73 32.43 -52.60
C CYS A 2 57.02 33.60 -51.89
N SER A 3 56.18 33.29 -50.89
CA SER A 3 55.38 34.27 -50.15
C SER A 3 56.20 35.29 -49.37
N VAL A 4 57.47 34.97 -49.03
CA VAL A 4 58.31 35.80 -48.17
C VAL A 4 59.30 36.65 -48.97
N CYS A 5 60.12 36.04 -49.83
CA CYS A 5 61.17 36.75 -50.57
C CYS A 5 60.88 36.98 -52.06
N GLY A 6 59.74 36.52 -52.58
CA GLY A 6 59.37 36.77 -53.97
C GLY A 6 60.18 36.00 -55.03
N THR A 7 61.04 35.05 -54.65
CA THR A 7 61.73 34.21 -55.64
C THR A 7 60.74 33.32 -56.42
N SER A 8 61.04 33.04 -57.69
CA SER A 8 60.28 32.12 -58.54
C SER A 8 60.95 30.75 -58.70
N GLU A 9 62.14 30.57 -58.14
CA GLU A 9 62.95 29.36 -58.29
C GLU A 9 62.93 28.48 -57.03
N ASN A 10 63.06 27.16 -57.23
CA ASN A 10 63.13 26.14 -56.18
C ASN A 10 62.00 26.34 -55.14
N LEU A 11 60.76 26.25 -55.63
CA LEU A 11 59.55 26.51 -54.85
C LEU A 11 58.99 25.21 -54.28
N TRP A 12 58.58 25.30 -53.03
CA TRP A 12 58.01 24.22 -52.24
C TRP A 12 56.67 24.68 -51.69
N ILE A 13 55.63 23.86 -51.86
CA ILE A 13 54.30 24.12 -51.31
C ILE A 13 54.03 23.20 -50.13
N CYS A 14 53.63 23.76 -49.00
CA CYS A 14 53.15 22.98 -47.88
C CYS A 14 51.86 22.25 -48.26
N VAL A 15 51.82 20.93 -48.14
CA VAL A 15 50.62 20.13 -48.52
C VAL A 15 49.50 20.23 -47.48
N ILE A 16 49.79 20.75 -46.29
CA ILE A 16 48.81 20.89 -45.20
C ILE A 16 48.03 22.21 -45.33
N CYS A 17 48.72 23.32 -45.61
CA CYS A 17 48.08 24.65 -45.62
C CYS A 17 48.28 25.46 -46.91
N GLY A 18 49.00 24.91 -47.89
CA GLY A 18 49.22 25.58 -49.18
C GLY A 18 50.21 26.75 -49.18
N ASN A 19 50.95 27.00 -48.09
CA ASN A 19 51.97 28.06 -48.08
C ASN A 19 53.13 27.73 -49.03
N VAL A 20 53.58 28.71 -49.82
CA VAL A 20 54.65 28.52 -50.81
C VAL A 20 55.95 29.18 -50.31
N GLY A 21 56.92 28.35 -49.95
CA GLY A 21 58.27 28.74 -49.53
C GLY A 21 59.32 28.44 -50.59
N CYS A 22 60.47 29.11 -50.53
CA CYS A 22 61.64 28.70 -51.29
C CYS A 22 62.45 27.65 -50.53
N GLY A 23 63.13 26.76 -51.26
CA GLY A 23 63.87 25.66 -50.66
C GLY A 23 65.12 26.07 -49.88
N ARG A 24 65.74 25.06 -49.25
CA ARG A 24 66.89 25.22 -48.33
C ARG A 24 68.09 25.93 -48.96
N TYR A 25 68.34 25.70 -50.25
CA TYR A 25 69.48 26.29 -50.98
C TYR A 25 69.22 27.69 -51.53
N LYS A 26 68.04 28.25 -51.28
CA LYS A 26 67.70 29.66 -51.57
C LYS A 26 67.56 30.40 -50.25
N GLY A 27 66.35 30.80 -49.86
CA GLY A 27 66.07 31.50 -48.60
C GLY A 27 65.54 30.60 -47.47
N GLY A 28 65.28 29.31 -47.72
CA GLY A 28 64.83 28.40 -46.67
C GLY A 28 63.44 28.68 -46.07
N HIS A 29 62.60 29.53 -46.68
CA HIS A 29 61.27 29.84 -46.12
C HIS A 29 60.33 28.63 -46.02
N ALA A 30 60.54 27.57 -46.80
CA ALA A 30 59.75 26.34 -46.66
C ALA A 30 60.08 25.57 -45.37
N ILE A 31 61.35 25.56 -44.94
CA ILE A 31 61.76 24.91 -43.67
C ILE A 31 61.45 25.80 -42.47
N GLU A 32 61.50 27.13 -42.62
CA GLU A 32 61.06 28.08 -41.60
C GLU A 32 59.56 27.94 -41.33
N HIS A 33 58.74 27.88 -42.39
CA HIS A 33 57.31 27.58 -42.29
C HIS A 33 57.05 26.30 -41.47
N TRP A 34 57.79 25.22 -41.72
CA TRP A 34 57.65 24.00 -40.92
C TRP A 34 58.00 24.22 -39.45
N LYS A 35 59.08 24.94 -39.13
CA LYS A 35 59.47 25.21 -37.74
C LYS A 35 58.44 26.04 -36.98
N GLU A 36 57.72 26.92 -37.67
CA GLU A 36 56.72 27.79 -37.07
C GLU A 36 55.35 27.12 -36.91
N THR A 37 54.93 26.31 -37.88
CA THR A 37 53.56 25.76 -37.93
C THR A 37 53.48 24.26 -37.70
N GLU A 38 54.62 23.57 -37.56
CA GLU A 38 54.72 22.11 -37.49
C GLU A 38 54.07 21.37 -38.68
N HIS A 39 53.99 22.02 -39.84
CA HIS A 39 53.52 21.37 -41.05
C HIS A 39 54.64 20.55 -41.69
N CYS A 40 54.69 19.26 -41.38
CA CYS A 40 55.84 18.39 -41.66
C CYS A 40 56.05 18.04 -43.14
N TYR A 41 55.12 18.37 -44.04
CA TYR A 41 55.19 17.93 -45.42
C TYR A 41 55.16 19.10 -46.42
N SER A 42 56.09 19.07 -47.37
CA SER A 42 56.11 19.99 -48.50
C SER A 42 56.39 19.29 -49.81
N LEU A 43 55.77 19.76 -50.89
CA LEU A 43 55.91 19.25 -52.25
C LEU A 43 56.83 20.20 -53.04
N GLU A 44 57.91 19.68 -53.62
CA GLU A 44 58.74 20.39 -54.58
C GLU A 44 57.97 20.53 -55.90
N LEU A 45 57.74 21.75 -56.35
CA LEU A 45 56.88 21.99 -57.53
C LEU A 45 57.48 21.47 -58.84
N GLU A 46 58.81 21.40 -58.94
CA GLU A 46 59.51 20.97 -60.16
C GLU A 46 59.51 19.45 -60.33
N THR A 47 59.89 18.71 -59.28
CA THR A 47 60.04 17.25 -59.35
C THR A 47 58.81 16.49 -58.86
N GLN A 48 57.82 17.21 -58.29
CA GLN A 48 56.64 16.64 -57.63
C GLN A 48 56.99 15.65 -56.50
N LYS A 49 58.18 15.79 -55.90
CA LYS A 49 58.61 14.99 -54.75
C LYS A 49 58.15 15.65 -53.45
N VAL A 50 57.66 14.82 -52.53
CA VAL A 50 57.26 15.28 -51.20
C VAL A 50 58.41 15.05 -50.22
N TRP A 51 58.77 16.08 -49.47
CA TRP A 51 59.75 16.01 -48.39
C TRP A 51 59.04 15.96 -47.04
N ASP A 52 59.45 15.03 -46.18
CA ASP A 52 59.10 14.96 -44.77
C ASP A 52 60.18 15.68 -43.95
N TYR A 53 59.82 16.81 -43.35
CA TYR A 53 60.71 17.57 -42.48
C TYR A 53 60.94 16.90 -41.12
N ALA A 54 59.97 16.16 -40.59
CA ALA A 54 60.11 15.46 -39.32
C ALA A 54 60.98 14.20 -39.47
N GLY A 55 60.79 13.48 -40.56
CA GLY A 55 61.57 12.27 -40.89
C GLY A 55 62.91 12.54 -41.62
N ASP A 56 63.16 13.77 -42.06
CA ASP A 56 64.30 14.21 -42.87
C ASP A 56 64.58 13.30 -44.09
N ASN A 57 63.52 12.92 -44.80
CA ASN A 57 63.59 12.06 -45.99
C ASN A 57 62.51 12.40 -47.03
N TYR A 58 62.67 11.88 -48.25
CA TYR A 58 61.61 11.97 -49.27
C TYR A 58 60.54 10.91 -49.03
N VAL A 59 59.27 11.32 -49.10
CA VAL A 59 58.13 10.40 -49.01
C VAL A 59 57.96 9.67 -50.35
N HIS A 60 58.02 8.34 -50.31
CA HIS A 60 57.74 7.48 -51.47
C HIS A 60 56.27 7.07 -51.51
N ARG A 61 55.65 7.15 -52.70
CA ARG A 61 54.30 6.61 -52.93
C ARG A 61 54.38 5.09 -53.07
N LEU A 62 54.18 4.38 -51.97
CA LEU A 62 54.01 2.93 -51.99
C LEU A 62 52.53 2.61 -52.20
N ILE A 63 52.21 1.84 -53.25
CA ILE A 63 50.86 1.30 -53.48
C ILE A 63 50.90 -0.20 -53.12
N GLN A 64 49.88 -0.65 -52.41
CA GLN A 64 49.74 -2.07 -52.09
C GLN A 64 49.17 -2.81 -53.31
N SER A 65 49.91 -3.81 -53.82
CA SER A 65 49.39 -4.69 -54.87
C SER A 65 48.17 -5.46 -54.35
N LYS A 66 47.05 -5.43 -55.09
CA LYS A 66 45.81 -6.11 -54.70
C LYS A 66 45.90 -7.65 -54.74
N THR A 67 46.93 -8.23 -55.37
CA THR A 67 47.07 -9.69 -55.50
C THR A 67 48.05 -10.33 -54.51
N ASP A 68 49.05 -9.58 -54.01
CA ASP A 68 50.13 -10.12 -53.17
C ASP A 68 50.35 -9.33 -51.86
N GLY A 69 49.65 -8.21 -51.66
CA GLY A 69 49.77 -7.39 -50.44
C GLY A 69 51.13 -6.70 -50.25
N LYS A 70 52.09 -6.93 -51.16
CA LYS A 70 53.43 -6.35 -51.16
C LYS A 70 53.38 -4.87 -51.55
N LEU A 71 54.09 -4.04 -50.80
CA LEU A 71 54.27 -2.61 -51.08
C LEU A 71 55.24 -2.45 -52.26
N VAL A 72 54.78 -1.83 -53.34
CA VAL A 72 55.60 -1.57 -54.53
C VAL A 72 55.61 -0.07 -54.82
N GLU A 73 56.78 0.45 -55.20
CA GLU A 73 56.97 1.84 -55.57
C GLU A 73 56.26 2.14 -56.91
N TYR A 74 55.34 3.11 -56.91
CA TYR A 74 54.58 3.48 -58.10
C TYR A 74 55.38 4.43 -58.99
N ASN A 75 56.10 3.89 -59.97
CA ASN A 75 56.69 4.67 -61.07
C ASN A 75 55.71 4.74 -62.24
N CYS A 76 54.74 5.66 -62.18
CA CYS A 76 54.01 6.09 -63.36
C CYS A 76 54.19 7.60 -63.51
N TYR A 77 55.31 7.97 -64.14
CA TYR A 77 55.51 9.33 -64.61
C TYR A 77 54.77 9.43 -65.94
N GLY A 78 53.77 10.30 -66.01
CA GLY A 78 52.98 10.52 -67.21
C GLY A 78 53.87 10.96 -68.37
N GLY A 79 54.22 10.01 -69.24
CA GLY A 79 54.73 10.22 -70.58
C GLY A 79 53.75 9.58 -71.54
N HIS A 80 52.72 10.31 -71.96
CA HIS A 80 51.93 9.94 -73.13
C HIS A 80 52.78 10.18 -74.38
N GLU A 81 53.56 9.19 -74.77
CA GLU A 81 54.00 9.06 -76.17
C GLU A 81 53.59 7.70 -76.72
N ALA A 82 53.14 7.78 -77.97
CA ALA A 82 52.58 6.75 -78.83
C ALA A 82 53.22 5.37 -78.66
N ASP A 83 52.51 4.45 -78.00
CA ASP A 83 51.99 3.24 -78.64
C ASP A 83 51.10 2.49 -77.64
N GLY A 84 49.82 2.37 -77.99
CA GLY A 84 48.79 1.85 -77.11
C GLY A 84 48.90 0.33 -76.92
N ILE A 85 49.52 -0.10 -75.83
CA ILE A 85 49.26 -1.41 -75.20
C ILE A 85 49.40 -1.26 -73.68
N CYS A 86 48.29 -1.01 -72.99
CA CYS A 86 48.21 -1.27 -71.56
C CYS A 86 47.81 -2.73 -71.35
N SER A 87 48.77 -3.60 -71.06
CA SER A 87 48.56 -5.04 -70.85
C SER A 87 47.73 -5.39 -69.60
N ILE A 88 47.26 -4.39 -68.85
CA ILE A 88 46.38 -4.54 -67.67
C ILE A 88 44.89 -4.35 -68.03
N CYS A 89 44.57 -3.83 -69.22
CA CYS A 89 43.19 -3.48 -69.60
C CYS A 89 42.46 -4.54 -70.45
N SER A 90 43.05 -5.71 -70.66
CA SER A 90 42.49 -6.78 -71.50
C SER A 90 41.98 -7.96 -70.67
N GLY A 91 40.96 -7.73 -69.83
CA GLY A 91 40.18 -8.78 -69.17
C GLY A 91 38.78 -8.85 -69.78
N ASP A 92 38.29 -10.06 -70.04
CA ASP A 92 36.94 -10.34 -70.57
C ASP A 92 35.86 -9.74 -69.64
N ALA A 93 35.22 -8.67 -70.10
CA ALA A 93 34.33 -7.83 -69.28
C ALA A 93 33.13 -8.59 -68.69
N GLY A 94 32.70 -9.70 -69.29
CA GLY A 94 31.57 -10.50 -68.81
C GLY A 94 31.86 -11.35 -67.56
N MET A 95 33.11 -11.82 -67.40
CA MET A 95 33.53 -12.59 -66.22
C MET A 95 33.75 -11.68 -65.00
N ASP A 96 34.26 -10.47 -65.22
CA ASP A 96 34.39 -9.45 -64.18
C ASP A 96 33.02 -8.93 -63.69
N GLU A 97 32.02 -8.83 -64.59
CA GLU A 97 30.65 -8.43 -64.24
C GLU A 97 29.93 -9.49 -63.40
N ALA A 98 30.03 -10.77 -63.75
CA ALA A 98 29.44 -11.86 -62.97
C ALA A 98 30.06 -11.97 -61.55
N LEU A 99 31.38 -11.78 -61.43
CA LEU A 99 32.06 -11.77 -60.13
C LEU A 99 31.68 -10.55 -59.29
N LEU A 100 31.50 -9.39 -59.90
CA LEU A 100 31.04 -8.18 -59.23
C LEU A 100 29.60 -8.35 -58.74
N ASN A 101 28.71 -8.90 -59.56
CA ASN A 101 27.33 -9.19 -59.19
C ASN A 101 27.24 -10.19 -58.02
N SER A 102 28.05 -11.25 -58.03
CA SER A 102 28.11 -12.21 -56.92
C SER A 102 28.55 -11.55 -55.60
N LYS A 103 29.50 -10.61 -55.63
CA LYS A 103 29.89 -9.84 -54.44
C LYS A 103 28.79 -8.90 -53.96
N VAL A 104 28.06 -8.28 -54.90
CA VAL A 104 26.92 -7.41 -54.57
C VAL A 104 25.79 -8.22 -53.92
N GLU A 105 25.48 -9.40 -54.46
CA GLU A 105 24.49 -10.32 -53.88
C GLU A 105 24.88 -10.76 -52.46
N ALA A 106 26.15 -11.13 -52.24
CA ALA A 106 26.64 -11.47 -50.90
C ALA A 106 26.51 -10.31 -49.91
N ILE A 107 26.83 -9.08 -50.32
CA ILE A 107 26.66 -7.88 -49.49
C ILE A 107 25.17 -7.64 -49.18
N VAL A 108 24.29 -7.84 -50.15
CA VAL A 108 22.84 -7.69 -49.96
C VAL A 108 22.31 -8.73 -48.99
N GLU A 109 22.77 -9.98 -49.07
CA GLU A 109 22.42 -11.05 -48.13
C GLU A 109 22.90 -10.71 -46.71
N GLU A 110 24.16 -10.31 -46.54
CA GLU A 110 24.70 -9.87 -45.24
C GLU A 110 23.93 -8.67 -44.67
N TYR A 111 23.54 -7.72 -45.52
CA TYR A 111 22.73 -6.58 -45.11
C TYR A 111 21.33 -7.01 -44.68
N ASN A 112 20.69 -7.91 -45.42
CA ASN A 112 19.37 -8.44 -45.07
C ASN A 112 19.40 -9.25 -43.76
N ASP A 113 20.45 -10.04 -43.54
CA ASP A 113 20.66 -10.77 -42.29
C ASP A 113 20.88 -9.83 -41.12
N LEU A 114 21.70 -8.78 -41.29
CA LEU A 114 21.90 -7.76 -40.27
C LEU A 114 20.60 -7.02 -39.95
N LEU A 115 19.84 -6.63 -40.99
CA LEU A 115 18.56 -5.94 -40.82
C LEU A 115 17.55 -6.84 -40.10
N THR A 116 17.46 -8.11 -40.48
CA THR A 116 16.56 -9.09 -39.85
C THR A 116 16.96 -9.32 -38.39
N SER A 117 18.25 -9.52 -38.11
CA SER A 117 18.79 -9.62 -36.75
C SER A 117 18.43 -8.40 -35.92
N GLN A 118 18.50 -7.20 -36.50
CA GLN A 118 18.17 -5.97 -35.80
C GLN A 118 16.67 -5.83 -35.52
N LEU A 119 15.82 -6.20 -36.48
CA LEU A 119 14.36 -6.21 -36.29
C LEU A 119 13.94 -7.26 -35.24
N ASP A 120 14.56 -8.44 -35.25
CA ASP A 120 14.30 -9.48 -34.24
C ASP A 120 14.71 -9.03 -32.84
N LYS A 121 15.86 -8.34 -32.69
CA LYS A 121 16.29 -7.77 -31.41
C LYS A 121 15.28 -6.75 -30.89
N GLN A 122 14.81 -5.85 -31.76
CA GLN A 122 13.80 -4.85 -31.38
C GLN A 122 12.48 -5.50 -31.01
N ARG A 123 11.99 -6.47 -31.80
CA ARG A 123 10.78 -7.22 -31.49
C ARG A 123 10.89 -7.87 -30.11
N ASN A 124 11.94 -8.64 -29.88
CA ASN A 124 12.12 -9.37 -28.62
C ASN A 124 12.24 -8.41 -27.42
N TYR A 125 12.90 -7.26 -27.58
CA TYR A 125 12.99 -6.24 -26.53
C TYR A 125 11.61 -5.71 -26.14
N TYR A 126 10.80 -5.26 -27.12
CA TYR A 126 9.48 -4.72 -26.83
C TYR A 126 8.48 -5.78 -26.38
N GLU A 127 8.56 -7.00 -26.91
CA GLU A 127 7.76 -8.13 -26.42
C GLU A 127 8.07 -8.45 -24.96
N SER A 128 9.36 -8.44 -24.58
CA SER A 128 9.77 -8.69 -23.19
C SER A 128 9.27 -7.57 -22.27
N LEU A 129 9.44 -6.31 -22.68
CA LEU A 129 8.97 -5.16 -21.90
C LEU A 129 7.44 -5.17 -21.75
N LEU A 130 6.70 -5.50 -22.82
CA LEU A 130 5.24 -5.65 -22.75
C LEU A 130 4.83 -6.83 -21.87
N SER A 131 5.57 -7.95 -21.90
CA SER A 131 5.30 -9.11 -21.06
C SER A 131 5.53 -8.78 -19.58
N GLU A 132 6.60 -8.07 -19.25
CA GLU A 132 6.93 -7.64 -17.89
C GLU A 132 5.84 -6.73 -17.32
N VAL A 133 5.46 -5.68 -18.07
CA VAL A 133 4.38 -4.77 -17.66
C VAL A 133 3.04 -5.49 -17.51
N LYS A 134 2.73 -6.44 -18.39
CA LYS A 134 1.51 -7.26 -18.27
C LYS A 134 1.52 -8.11 -17.00
N GLU A 135 2.64 -8.76 -16.71
CA GLU A 135 2.80 -9.61 -15.53
C GLU A 135 2.72 -8.78 -14.23
N GLU A 136 3.36 -7.62 -14.19
CA GLU A 136 3.25 -6.70 -13.05
C GLU A 136 1.80 -6.22 -12.84
N ASN A 137 1.12 -5.80 -13.90
CA ASN A 137 -0.27 -5.37 -13.82
C ASN A 137 -1.21 -6.52 -13.39
N GLU A 138 -0.99 -7.75 -13.86
CA GLU A 138 -1.76 -8.92 -13.41
C GLU A 138 -1.51 -9.24 -11.93
N LYS A 139 -0.26 -9.13 -11.46
CA LYS A 139 0.10 -9.24 -10.05
C LYS A 139 -0.58 -8.16 -9.21
N GLU A 140 -0.59 -6.91 -9.67
CA GLU A 140 -1.26 -5.82 -8.97
C GLU A 140 -2.79 -6.02 -8.91
N ILE A 141 -3.41 -6.41 -10.02
CA ILE A 141 -4.85 -6.68 -10.08
C ILE A 141 -5.22 -7.86 -9.16
N SER A 142 -4.45 -8.94 -9.18
CA SER A 142 -4.69 -10.10 -8.31
C SER A 142 -4.47 -9.78 -6.82
N ALA A 143 -3.45 -8.98 -6.49
CA ALA A 143 -3.21 -8.47 -5.14
C ALA A 143 -4.34 -7.55 -4.67
N ALA A 144 -4.79 -6.61 -5.51
CA ALA A 144 -5.91 -5.73 -5.20
C ALA A 144 -7.21 -6.51 -5.00
N THR A 145 -7.47 -7.51 -5.85
CA THR A 145 -8.66 -8.38 -5.77
C THR A 145 -8.67 -9.19 -4.48
N SER A 146 -7.55 -9.86 -4.14
CA SER A 146 -7.44 -10.66 -2.91
C SER A 146 -7.57 -9.80 -1.64
N LYS A 147 -7.02 -8.58 -1.66
CA LYS A 147 -7.17 -7.59 -0.58
C LYS A 147 -8.62 -7.14 -0.42
N SER A 148 -9.30 -6.84 -1.53
CA SER A 148 -10.73 -6.47 -1.53
C SER A 148 -11.62 -7.58 -0.94
N VAL A 149 -11.42 -8.83 -1.37
CA VAL A 149 -12.15 -9.99 -0.83
C VAL A 149 -11.90 -10.17 0.67
N SER A 150 -10.66 -10.00 1.12
CA SER A 150 -10.31 -10.10 2.55
C SER A 150 -10.94 -8.97 3.36
N MET A 151 -10.96 -7.74 2.83
CA MET A 151 -11.61 -6.58 3.46
C MET A 151 -13.12 -6.77 3.58
N MET A 152 -13.79 -7.31 2.56
CA MET A 152 -15.22 -7.65 2.62
C MET A 152 -15.52 -8.71 3.69
N LYS A 153 -14.66 -9.73 3.84
CA LYS A 153 -14.81 -10.72 4.91
C LYS A 153 -14.65 -10.10 6.30
N LEU A 154 -13.66 -9.22 6.47
CA LEU A 154 -13.43 -8.48 7.71
C LEU A 154 -14.64 -7.63 8.08
N GLN A 155 -15.20 -6.87 7.12
CA GLN A 155 -16.40 -6.06 7.34
C GLN A 155 -17.62 -6.90 7.74
N LYS A 156 -17.82 -8.07 7.12
CA LYS A 156 -18.89 -9.00 7.51
C LYS A 156 -18.72 -9.54 8.94
N LEU A 157 -17.48 -9.84 9.34
CA LEU A 157 -17.18 -10.30 10.70
C LEU A 157 -17.37 -9.17 11.71
N GLN A 158 -16.94 -7.95 11.39
CA GLN A 158 -17.14 -6.77 12.22
C GLN A 158 -18.64 -6.49 12.44
N ALA A 159 -19.45 -6.50 11.38
CA ALA A 159 -20.90 -6.29 11.49
C ALA A 159 -21.59 -7.37 12.35
N LYS A 160 -21.13 -8.63 12.28
CA LYS A 160 -21.63 -9.70 13.16
C LYS A 160 -21.23 -9.47 14.62
N LEU A 161 -20.01 -9.02 14.87
CA LEU A 161 -19.52 -8.70 16.20
C LEU A 161 -20.34 -7.56 16.82
N ASP A 162 -20.54 -6.47 16.07
CA ASP A 162 -21.31 -5.31 16.54
C ASP A 162 -22.76 -5.71 16.87
N LYS A 163 -23.39 -6.53 16.01
CA LYS A 163 -24.72 -7.07 16.28
C LYS A 163 -24.76 -7.94 17.55
N CYS A 164 -23.78 -8.81 17.75
CA CYS A 164 -23.70 -9.62 18.98
C CYS A 164 -23.48 -8.77 20.23
N LEU A 165 -22.76 -7.65 20.12
CA LEU A 165 -22.57 -6.71 21.24
C LEU A 165 -23.87 -5.97 21.58
N GLU A 166 -24.64 -5.54 20.59
CA GLU A 166 -25.97 -4.94 20.80
C GLU A 166 -26.93 -5.93 21.46
N GLU A 167 -27.00 -7.17 20.95
CA GLU A 167 -27.82 -8.24 21.54
C GLU A 167 -27.42 -8.54 22.98
N LYS A 168 -26.11 -8.59 23.27
CA LYS A 168 -25.61 -8.76 24.64
C LYS A 168 -26.03 -7.60 25.55
N SER A 169 -25.84 -6.35 25.12
CA SER A 169 -26.24 -5.17 25.90
C SER A 169 -27.74 -5.20 26.22
N PHE A 170 -28.57 -5.54 25.23
CA PHE A 170 -30.02 -5.67 25.41
C PHE A 170 -30.39 -6.76 26.41
N LEU A 171 -29.74 -7.93 26.34
CA LEU A 171 -29.95 -9.03 27.28
C LEU A 171 -29.49 -8.66 28.69
N ASP A 172 -28.37 -7.96 28.83
CA ASP A 172 -27.86 -7.47 30.13
C ASP A 172 -28.85 -6.47 30.75
N ASP A 173 -29.43 -5.56 29.96
CA ASP A 173 -30.46 -4.62 30.43
C ASP A 173 -31.73 -5.33 30.89
N ILE A 174 -32.21 -6.33 30.13
CA ILE A 174 -33.37 -7.15 30.51
C ILE A 174 -33.07 -7.90 31.81
N ASN A 175 -31.93 -8.58 31.89
CA ASN A 175 -31.54 -9.35 33.06
C ASN A 175 -31.47 -8.46 34.30
N THR A 176 -30.85 -7.28 34.18
CA THR A 176 -30.78 -6.30 35.26
C THR A 176 -32.17 -5.86 35.72
N ASN A 177 -33.10 -5.63 34.80
CA ASN A 177 -34.49 -5.29 35.14
C ASN A 177 -35.24 -6.44 35.80
N LEU A 178 -35.07 -7.67 35.32
CA LEU A 178 -35.71 -8.87 35.88
C LEU A 178 -35.20 -9.15 37.29
N VAL A 179 -33.90 -9.04 37.54
CA VAL A 179 -33.31 -9.19 38.88
C VAL A 179 -33.90 -8.15 39.84
N LYS A 180 -33.92 -6.86 39.45
CA LYS A 180 -34.54 -5.81 40.26
C LYS A 180 -36.03 -6.09 40.56
N ASN A 181 -36.77 -6.54 39.55
CA ASN A 181 -38.18 -6.88 39.71
C ASN A 181 -38.36 -8.08 40.67
N GLN A 182 -37.54 -9.11 40.53
CA GLN A 182 -37.52 -10.28 41.39
C GLN A 182 -37.24 -9.89 42.85
N GLU A 183 -36.24 -9.03 43.11
CA GLU A 183 -35.94 -8.54 44.46
C GLU A 183 -37.11 -7.73 45.04
N MET A 184 -37.73 -6.86 44.25
CA MET A 184 -38.91 -6.12 44.70
C MET A 184 -40.07 -7.05 45.09
N TRP A 185 -40.32 -8.12 44.33
CA TRP A 185 -41.37 -9.09 44.68
C TRP A 185 -41.02 -9.90 45.91
N LYS A 186 -39.78 -10.37 46.03
CA LYS A 186 -39.30 -11.07 47.24
C LYS A 186 -39.53 -10.20 48.48
N GLU A 187 -39.18 -8.92 48.39
CA GLU A 187 -39.35 -7.96 49.48
C GLU A 187 -40.84 -7.69 49.79
N ARG A 188 -41.70 -7.58 48.77
CA ARG A 188 -43.15 -7.44 48.97
C ARG A 188 -43.76 -8.67 49.65
N VAL A 189 -43.39 -9.86 49.20
CA VAL A 189 -43.83 -11.13 49.80
C VAL A 189 -43.39 -11.19 51.25
N ARG A 190 -42.12 -10.87 51.55
CA ARG A 190 -41.61 -10.80 52.93
C ARG A 190 -42.44 -9.86 53.81
N LYS A 191 -42.72 -8.63 53.35
CA LYS A 191 -43.54 -7.67 54.12
C LYS A 191 -44.97 -8.14 54.34
N VAL A 192 -45.59 -8.79 53.36
CA VAL A 192 -46.95 -9.33 53.51
C VAL A 192 -46.93 -10.48 54.53
N GLN A 193 -45.96 -11.37 54.44
CA GLN A 193 -45.82 -12.51 55.36
C GLN A 193 -45.56 -12.05 56.80
N GLU A 194 -44.74 -11.01 57.02
CA GLU A 194 -44.52 -10.41 58.34
C GLU A 194 -45.81 -9.79 58.92
N ARG A 195 -46.58 -9.08 58.10
CA ARG A 195 -47.87 -8.50 58.52
C ARG A 195 -48.89 -9.58 58.86
N GLU A 196 -48.95 -10.64 58.06
CA GLU A 196 -49.83 -11.78 58.29
C GLU A 196 -49.46 -12.50 59.59
N GLN A 197 -48.17 -12.79 59.82
CA GLN A 197 -47.70 -13.37 61.07
C GLN A 197 -48.01 -12.49 62.28
N ALA A 198 -47.83 -11.17 62.19
CA ALA A 198 -48.17 -10.26 63.29
C ALA A 198 -49.68 -10.26 63.58
N ALA A 199 -50.52 -10.30 62.53
CA ALA A 199 -51.97 -10.37 62.68
C ALA A 199 -52.43 -11.72 63.27
N LEU A 200 -51.78 -12.83 62.89
CA LEU A 200 -52.03 -14.15 63.49
C LEU A 200 -51.69 -14.14 64.98
N LYS A 201 -50.48 -13.65 65.37
CA LYS A 201 -50.09 -13.52 66.78
C LYS A 201 -51.09 -12.70 67.60
N LEU A 202 -51.56 -11.57 67.08
CA LEU A 202 -52.55 -10.74 67.76
C LEU A 202 -53.89 -11.48 67.95
N LYS A 203 -54.31 -12.26 66.96
CA LYS A 203 -55.53 -13.08 67.06
C LYS A 203 -55.35 -14.20 68.08
N ASP A 204 -54.19 -14.87 68.09
CA ASP A 204 -53.87 -15.94 69.04
C ASP A 204 -53.84 -15.40 70.48
N GLU A 205 -53.19 -14.25 70.71
CA GLU A 205 -53.20 -13.55 72.01
C GLU A 205 -54.63 -13.18 72.46
N LYS A 206 -55.48 -12.74 71.51
CA LYS A 206 -56.87 -12.41 71.80
C LYS A 206 -57.70 -13.66 72.12
N ILE A 207 -57.47 -14.76 71.40
CA ILE A 207 -58.10 -16.06 71.67
C ILE A 207 -57.69 -16.52 73.07
N GLU A 208 -56.39 -16.51 73.40
CA GLU A 208 -55.89 -16.91 74.72
C GLU A 208 -56.53 -16.09 75.85
N LYS A 209 -56.65 -14.78 75.66
CA LYS A 209 -57.34 -13.90 76.61
C LYS A 209 -58.84 -14.25 76.76
N LEU A 210 -59.55 -14.44 75.65
CA LEU A 210 -60.97 -14.79 75.67
C LEU A 210 -61.19 -16.19 76.28
N GLU A 211 -60.30 -17.13 76.01
CA GLU A 211 -60.32 -18.45 76.63
C GLU A 211 -60.07 -18.37 78.15
N ALA A 212 -59.17 -17.50 78.60
CA ALA A 212 -58.97 -17.23 80.03
C ALA A 212 -60.23 -16.64 80.68
N GLU A 213 -60.83 -15.62 80.06
CA GLU A 213 -62.09 -15.02 80.53
C GLU A 213 -63.22 -16.07 80.60
N LEU A 214 -63.34 -16.96 79.60
CA LEU A 214 -64.29 -18.07 79.61
C LEU A 214 -64.01 -19.07 80.74
N ARG A 215 -62.74 -19.44 80.99
CA ARG A 215 -62.36 -20.32 82.11
C ARG A 215 -62.76 -19.71 83.46
N ASP A 216 -62.50 -18.42 83.66
CA ASP A 216 -62.87 -17.72 84.90
C ASP A 216 -64.39 -17.66 85.10
N LEU A 217 -65.15 -17.41 84.03
CA LEU A 217 -66.62 -17.41 84.06
C LEU A 217 -67.19 -18.80 84.39
N ILE A 218 -66.62 -19.86 83.80
CA ILE A 218 -67.00 -21.25 84.10
C ILE A 218 -66.75 -21.54 85.59
N ALA A 219 -65.56 -21.21 86.10
CA ALA A 219 -65.22 -21.41 87.51
C ALA A 219 -66.16 -20.62 88.43
N HIS A 220 -66.53 -19.39 88.08
CA HIS A 220 -67.49 -18.59 88.84
C HIS A 220 -68.88 -19.24 88.90
N ILE A 221 -69.38 -19.73 87.77
CA ILE A 221 -70.68 -20.42 87.69
C ILE A 221 -70.65 -21.73 88.50
N GLU A 222 -69.58 -22.51 88.39
CA GLU A 222 -69.39 -23.73 89.17
C GLU A 222 -69.35 -23.45 90.68
N CYS A 223 -68.66 -22.39 91.11
CA CYS A 223 -68.68 -21.94 92.51
C CYS A 223 -70.09 -21.52 92.96
N GLN A 224 -70.83 -20.73 92.17
CA GLN A 224 -72.21 -20.35 92.50
C GLN A 224 -73.12 -21.57 92.62
N ASN A 225 -73.01 -22.52 91.69
CA ASN A 225 -73.78 -23.75 91.72
C ASN A 225 -73.41 -24.63 92.93
N ALA A 226 -72.13 -24.70 93.30
CA ALA A 226 -71.67 -25.41 94.49
C ALA A 226 -72.22 -24.76 95.78
N VAL A 227 -72.21 -23.43 95.88
CA VAL A 227 -72.80 -22.68 97.01
C VAL A 227 -74.32 -22.88 97.08
N ALA A 228 -75.01 -22.95 95.94
CA ALA A 228 -76.44 -23.24 95.87
C ALA A 228 -76.79 -24.71 96.17
N ALA A 229 -75.86 -25.64 95.96
CA ALA A 229 -76.03 -27.08 96.19
C ALA A 229 -75.70 -27.53 97.64
N VAL A 230 -75.10 -26.67 98.48
CA VAL A 230 -74.89 -26.95 99.91
C VAL A 230 -76.21 -26.72 100.68
N PRO A 231 -76.83 -27.74 101.30
CA PRO A 231 -78.02 -27.56 102.10
C PRO A 231 -77.64 -27.16 103.54
N GLY A 232 -77.94 -25.92 103.90
CA GLY A 232 -78.15 -25.50 105.29
C GLY A 232 -76.94 -24.91 106.04
N SER A 233 -77.13 -23.66 106.47
CA SER A 233 -76.36 -22.89 107.47
C SER A 233 -75.11 -22.16 106.96
N ILE A 234 -75.29 -20.93 106.49
CA ILE A 234 -74.94 -19.69 107.22
C ILE A 234 -75.64 -18.53 106.50
N SER A 235 -76.70 -18.05 107.15
CA SER A 235 -77.28 -16.73 106.91
C SER A 235 -76.44 -15.71 107.69
N SER A 236 -76.31 -14.52 107.10
CA SER A 236 -75.85 -13.24 107.68
C SER A 236 -74.41 -12.82 107.37
N ASP A 237 -74.34 -11.61 106.81
CA ASP A 237 -73.23 -10.65 106.80
C ASP A 237 -72.26 -10.71 105.61
N ILE A 238 -72.62 -10.03 104.52
CA ILE A 238 -72.05 -8.71 104.16
C ILE A 238 -72.95 -8.07 103.12
N GLN A 239 -73.54 -6.94 103.53
CA GLN A 239 -74.34 -6.01 102.75
C GLN A 239 -73.41 -5.03 102.03
N GLY A 240 -73.71 -4.71 100.77
CA GLY A 240 -73.36 -3.42 100.16
C GLY A 240 -72.30 -3.46 99.05
N GLY A 241 -72.78 -3.37 97.82
CA GLY A 241 -71.92 -3.13 96.65
C GLY A 241 -72.72 -2.88 95.38
N THR A 242 -73.51 -1.80 95.34
CA THR A 242 -74.10 -1.32 94.09
C THR A 242 -72.98 -0.75 93.21
N ILE A 243 -72.73 -1.37 92.05
CA ILE A 243 -71.88 -0.78 91.01
C ILE A 243 -72.79 -0.28 89.88
N LEU A 244 -72.87 1.05 89.79
CA LEU A 244 -73.46 1.83 88.70
C LEU A 244 -72.72 1.57 87.37
N PRO A 245 -73.42 1.50 86.21
CA PRO A 245 -72.78 1.60 84.91
C PRO A 245 -72.35 3.06 84.64
N GLY A 246 -71.04 3.30 84.57
CA GLY A 246 -70.45 4.56 84.11
C GLY A 246 -70.47 4.70 82.57
N PRO A 247 -70.44 5.93 82.05
CA PRO A 247 -70.93 6.26 80.71
C PRO A 247 -69.99 5.86 79.57
N SER A 248 -70.62 5.57 78.43
CA SER A 248 -70.02 5.44 77.12
C SER A 248 -69.28 6.73 76.73
N THR A 249 -67.99 6.64 76.40
CA THR A 249 -67.26 7.68 75.67
C THR A 249 -67.01 7.25 74.22
N PRO A 250 -67.07 8.19 73.26
CA PRO A 250 -67.28 7.88 71.86
C PRO A 250 -65.98 7.50 71.13
N SER A 251 -66.15 6.64 70.14
CA SER A 251 -65.16 6.28 69.12
C SER A 251 -64.77 7.52 68.30
N PRO A 252 -63.48 7.75 67.99
CA PRO A 252 -63.12 8.66 66.91
C PRO A 252 -63.30 7.94 65.57
N SER A 253 -64.28 8.39 64.79
CA SER A 253 -64.44 8.07 63.38
C SER A 253 -63.28 8.66 62.58
N SER A 254 -62.38 7.83 62.07
CA SER A 254 -61.46 8.21 60.99
C SER A 254 -61.90 7.55 59.68
N SER A 255 -62.70 8.26 58.90
CA SER A 255 -62.92 7.95 57.48
C SER A 255 -61.71 8.40 56.63
N PRO A 256 -61.51 7.80 55.45
CA PRO A 256 -60.21 7.78 54.77
C PRO A 256 -59.95 9.03 53.94
N VAL A 257 -58.74 9.59 54.06
CA VAL A 257 -58.23 10.58 53.10
C VAL A 257 -57.82 9.86 51.82
N ARG A 258 -58.54 10.12 50.72
CA ARG A 258 -58.14 9.73 49.36
C ARG A 258 -56.87 10.48 48.95
N PRO A 259 -55.95 9.85 48.20
CA PRO A 259 -54.83 10.55 47.59
C PRO A 259 -55.31 11.33 46.36
N THR A 260 -55.00 12.62 46.30
CA THR A 260 -55.03 13.40 45.06
C THR A 260 -53.90 12.93 44.15
N LYS A 261 -54.28 12.46 42.96
CA LYS A 261 -53.37 12.23 41.84
C LYS A 261 -52.72 13.55 41.44
N ASP A 262 -51.43 13.71 41.69
CA ASP A 262 -50.63 14.67 40.94
C ASP A 262 -49.96 13.98 39.76
N ARG A 263 -50.39 14.44 38.59
CA ARG A 263 -49.97 14.04 37.26
C ARG A 263 -48.87 15.02 36.87
N LYS A 264 -47.60 14.66 37.04
CA LYS A 264 -46.49 15.44 36.48
C LYS A 264 -45.83 14.68 35.34
N ARG A 265 -46.08 15.24 34.16
CA ARG A 265 -45.46 14.99 32.87
C ARG A 265 -44.21 15.87 32.81
N ASN A 266 -43.05 15.25 32.68
CA ASN A 266 -41.90 15.62 31.85
C ASN A 266 -40.70 14.76 32.25
#